data_AF-A0A9N9W6R5-F1
#
_entry.id   AF-A0A9N9W6R5-F1
#
_cell.length_a   1.000
_cell.length_b   1.000
_cell.length_c   1.000
_cell.angle_alpha   90.00
_cell.angle_beta   90.00
_cell.angle_gamma   90.00
#
_symmetry.space_group_name_H-M   'P 1'
#
loop_
_entity.id
_entity.type
_entity.pdbx_description
1 polymer ?
#
loop_
_entity_poly.entity_id
_entity_poly.type
_entity_poly.pdbx_seq_one_letter_code
_entity_poly.pdbx_strand_id
1 'polypeptide(L)'
;MLNVTDRHNTNFICFRNEHKSLIFSATGDRNSEVLLNPLIDIDFKNIYFVIPTAYKRTHKHNDNYSVVEHKDLLARCHRNAETWENIKKGTNSTKITILESVSEALISIKSQNKNINRTSVLVTGSLHLVGATLSIIDPNLSST
;
A
#
# COMPACT_ATOMS: atom_id res chain seq x y z
N MET A 1 -45.64 -13.78 15.09
CA MET A 1 -45.57 -14.63 13.88
C MET A 1 -44.23 -14.33 13.20
N LEU A 2 -43.20 -15.11 13.52
CA LEU A 2 -41.86 -15.01 12.92
C LEU A 2 -41.90 -15.75 11.59
N ASN A 3 -41.43 -15.12 10.51
CA ASN A 3 -41.11 -15.83 9.28
C ASN A 3 -39.60 -15.84 9.08
N VAL A 4 -39.10 -17.07 8.98
CA VAL A 4 -37.72 -17.48 8.77
C VAL A 4 -37.40 -17.36 7.28
N THR A 5 -36.34 -16.64 6.91
CA THR A 5 -35.44 -17.10 5.85
C THR A 5 -34.06 -16.48 6.05
N ASP A 6 -33.32 -17.11 6.94
CA ASP A 6 -31.89 -16.91 7.16
C ASP A 6 -31.14 -17.92 6.27
N ARG A 7 -30.51 -17.44 5.20
CA ARG A 7 -29.47 -18.16 4.45
C ARG A 7 -28.55 -17.17 3.76
N HIS A 8 -27.56 -16.67 4.50
CA HIS A 8 -26.13 -16.72 4.16
C HIS A 8 -25.37 -15.96 5.25
N ASN A 9 -25.22 -16.63 6.38
CA ASN A 9 -24.39 -16.26 7.51
C ASN A 9 -22.91 -16.33 7.09
N THR A 10 -22.36 -15.20 6.66
CA THR A 10 -20.97 -14.86 6.93
C THR A 10 -20.99 -13.63 7.82
N ASN A 11 -20.78 -13.85 9.12
CA ASN A 11 -20.50 -12.80 10.09
C ASN A 11 -19.25 -12.03 9.68
N PHE A 12 -19.39 -11.07 8.77
CA PHE A 12 -18.44 -9.98 8.67
C PHE A 12 -18.67 -9.12 9.91
N ILE A 13 -17.82 -9.31 10.92
CA ILE A 13 -17.69 -8.34 11.99
C ILE A 13 -17.26 -7.03 11.31
N CYS A 14 -18.24 -6.16 11.07
CA CYS A 14 -17.98 -4.81 10.58
C CYS A 14 -17.36 -4.03 11.75
N PHE A 15 -16.03 -4.04 11.82
CA PHE A 15 -15.31 -3.14 12.71
C PHE A 15 -15.57 -1.71 12.20
N ARG A 16 -16.51 -1.01 12.82
CA ARG A 16 -16.94 0.37 12.47
C ARG A 16 -15.81 1.42 12.53
N ASN A 17 -14.57 1.01 12.84
CA ASN A 17 -13.42 1.90 13.03
C ASN A 17 -12.08 1.28 12.55
N GLU A 18 -12.12 0.37 11.57
CA GLU A 18 -10.89 -0.17 10.97
C GLU A 18 -10.32 0.80 9.92
N HIS A 19 -9.08 1.24 10.12
CA HIS A 19 -8.39 2.11 9.18
C HIS A 19 -7.60 1.28 8.17
N LYS A 20 -8.05 1.29 6.91
CA LYS A 20 -7.42 0.53 5.83
C LYS A 20 -6.42 1.41 5.09
N SER A 21 -5.20 0.92 4.98
CA SER A 21 -4.13 1.56 4.19
C SER A 21 -3.62 0.61 3.11
N LEU A 22 -3.25 1.15 1.95
CA LEU A 22 -2.58 0.42 0.88
C LEU A 22 -1.13 0.90 0.77
N ILE A 23 -0.19 -0.03 0.67
CA ILE A 23 1.17 0.23 0.20
C ILE A 23 1.31 -0.49 -1.15
N PHE A 24 1.59 0.27 -2.19
CA PHE A 24 1.63 -0.24 -3.56
C PHE A 24 2.92 0.13 -4.28
N SER A 25 3.45 -0.83 -5.04
CA SER A 25 4.55 -0.63 -5.96
C SER A 25 4.51 -1.72 -7.03
N ALA A 26 4.50 -1.33 -8.30
CA ALA A 26 4.61 -2.25 -9.43
C ALA A 26 6.04 -2.24 -9.98
N THR A 27 6.61 -3.43 -10.17
CA THR A 27 7.93 -3.62 -10.81
C THR A 27 7.81 -4.43 -12.08
N GLY A 28 8.73 -4.20 -13.04
CA GLY A 28 8.53 -4.65 -14.43
C GLY A 28 7.43 -3.83 -15.09
N ASP A 29 7.35 -3.84 -16.42
CA ASP A 29 6.37 -3.03 -17.18
C ASP A 29 4.92 -3.56 -17.06
N ARG A 30 4.54 -4.04 -15.88
CA ARG A 30 3.18 -4.47 -15.55
C ARG A 30 2.24 -3.28 -15.60
N ASN A 31 1.05 -3.51 -16.14
CA ASN A 31 0.02 -2.49 -16.23
C ASN A 31 -0.58 -2.22 -14.83
N SER A 32 -0.28 -1.04 -14.27
CA SER A 32 -0.76 -0.61 -12.96
C SER A 32 -2.28 -0.49 -12.88
N GLU A 33 -2.97 -0.17 -13.98
CA GLU A 33 -4.42 -0.10 -14.01
C GLU A 33 -5.04 -1.47 -13.73
N VAL A 34 -4.52 -2.52 -14.38
CA VAL A 34 -4.98 -3.90 -14.17
C VAL A 34 -4.74 -4.36 -12.73
N LEU A 35 -3.64 -3.92 -12.10
CA LEU A 35 -3.31 -4.29 -10.71
C LEU A 35 -4.10 -3.49 -9.67
N LEU A 36 -4.44 -2.24 -9.98
CA LEU A 36 -5.14 -1.33 -9.07
C LEU A 36 -6.66 -1.46 -9.17
N ASN A 37 -7.20 -1.80 -10.34
CA ASN A 37 -8.65 -1.87 -10.57
C ASN A 37 -9.37 -2.83 -9.60
N PRO A 38 -8.86 -4.03 -9.27
CA PRO A 38 -9.49 -4.91 -8.27
C PRO A 38 -9.53 -4.33 -6.85
N LEU A 39 -8.76 -3.27 -6.58
CA LEU A 39 -8.62 -2.68 -5.24
C LEU A 39 -9.55 -1.48 -5.02
N ILE A 40 -10.28 -1.02 -6.06
CA ILE A 40 -11.05 0.24 -6.02
C ILE A 40 -12.24 0.17 -5.07
N ASP A 41 -12.83 -1.02 -4.91
CA ASP A 41 -13.99 -1.26 -4.04
C ASP A 41 -13.62 -1.25 -2.55
N ILE A 42 -12.32 -1.20 -2.23
CA ILE A 42 -11.83 -1.12 -0.86
C ILE A 42 -11.71 0.36 -0.46
N ASP A 43 -12.37 0.74 0.64
CA ASP A 43 -12.31 2.09 1.21
C ASP A 43 -10.98 2.36 1.93
N PHE A 44 -9.89 2.45 1.17
CA PHE A 44 -8.59 2.88 1.68
C PHE A 44 -8.64 4.37 2.06
N LYS A 45 -8.29 4.66 3.32
CA LYS A 45 -8.14 6.03 3.81
C LYS A 45 -6.80 6.63 3.39
N ASN A 46 -5.75 5.81 3.40
CA ASN A 46 -4.41 6.18 2.97
C ASN A 46 -3.91 5.23 1.89
N ILE A 47 -3.22 5.77 0.89
CA ILE A 47 -2.52 5.00 -0.13
C ILE A 47 -1.10 5.54 -0.26
N TYR A 48 -0.15 4.62 -0.18
CA TYR A 48 1.27 4.90 -0.25
C TYR A 48 1.83 4.26 -1.52
N PHE A 49 2.31 5.07 -2.46
CA PHE A 49 3.08 4.61 -3.60
C PHE A 49 4.56 4.74 -3.24
N VAL A 50 5.25 3.60 -3.21
CA VAL A 50 6.61 3.55 -2.66
C VAL A 50 7.63 2.95 -3.61
N ILE A 51 8.87 3.39 -3.48
CA ILE A 51 10.01 2.65 -4.03
C ILE A 51 10.12 1.32 -3.24
N PRO A 52 10.26 0.16 -3.91
CA PRO A 52 10.21 -1.15 -3.27
C PRO A 52 11.54 -1.50 -2.55
N THR A 53 12.02 -0.59 -1.71
CA THR A 53 13.21 -0.74 -0.87
C THR A 53 12.81 -0.62 0.59
N ALA A 54 13.40 -1.47 1.46
CA ALA A 54 13.06 -1.49 2.88
C ALA A 54 13.33 -0.12 3.54
N TYR A 55 14.53 0.40 3.34
CA TYR A 55 14.98 1.68 3.89
C TYR A 55 15.44 2.62 2.76
N LYS A 56 15.37 3.92 3.02
CA LYS A 56 15.90 4.94 2.12
C LYS A 56 17.40 4.73 1.94
N ARG A 57 17.87 4.68 0.70
CA ARG A 57 19.31 4.63 0.42
C ARG A 57 19.94 5.93 0.92
N THR A 58 20.86 5.83 1.88
CA THR A 58 21.73 6.98 2.21
C THR A 58 22.78 7.05 1.11
N HIS A 59 22.74 8.11 0.29
CA HIS A 59 23.70 8.32 -0.80
C HIS A 59 25.12 8.47 -0.23
N LYS A 60 25.83 7.34 -0.06
CA LYS A 60 27.28 7.33 0.19
C LYS A 60 28.09 7.02 -1.09
N HIS A 61 27.42 6.59 -2.16
CA HIS A 61 28.03 6.36 -3.47
C HIS A 61 27.29 7.23 -4.50
N ASN A 62 27.97 8.24 -5.04
CA ASN A 62 27.37 9.27 -5.90
C ASN A 62 27.67 8.99 -7.37
N ASP A 63 27.38 7.76 -7.84
CA ASP A 63 27.46 7.47 -9.26
C ASP A 63 26.18 7.92 -9.97
N ASN A 64 26.33 8.47 -11.17
CA ASN A 64 25.20 8.99 -11.95
C ASN A 64 24.14 7.91 -12.25
N TYR A 65 24.54 6.64 -12.29
CA TYR A 65 23.66 5.50 -12.56
C TYR A 65 22.61 5.30 -11.45
N SER A 66 23.03 5.31 -10.18
CA SER A 66 22.09 5.16 -9.05
C SER A 66 21.09 6.30 -8.92
N VAL A 67 21.47 7.52 -9.32
CA VAL A 67 20.59 8.69 -9.33
C VAL A 67 19.52 8.57 -10.42
N VAL A 68 19.88 8.13 -11.63
CA VAL A 68 18.92 7.91 -12.72
C VAL A 68 17.94 6.80 -12.36
N GLU A 69 18.44 5.66 -11.85
CA GLU A 69 17.60 4.55 -11.39
C GLU A 69 16.58 5.02 -10.33
N HIS A 70 17.03 5.82 -9.35
CA HIS A 70 16.16 6.34 -8.31
C HIS A 70 15.06 7.26 -8.86
N LYS A 71 15.39 8.14 -9.82
CA LYS A 71 14.41 9.00 -10.49
C LYS A 71 13.36 8.20 -11.26
N ASP A 72 13.77 7.14 -11.94
CA ASP A 72 12.86 6.25 -12.67
C ASP A 72 11.91 5.52 -11.73
N LEU A 73 12.42 5.06 -10.58
CA LEU A 73 11.61 4.42 -9.53
C LEU A 73 10.60 5.40 -8.93
N LEU A 74 10.99 6.65 -8.68
CA LEU A 74 10.09 7.68 -8.17
C LEU A 74 9.03 8.05 -9.22
N ALA A 75 9.41 8.20 -10.49
CA ALA A 75 8.49 8.45 -11.59
C ALA A 75 7.44 7.33 -11.75
N ARG A 76 7.80 6.08 -11.48
CA ARG A 76 6.83 4.96 -11.42
C ARG A 76 5.82 5.14 -10.29
N CYS A 77 6.23 5.64 -9.13
CA CYS A 77 5.32 5.90 -8.02
C CYS A 77 4.29 6.99 -8.39
N HIS A 78 4.73 8.06 -9.05
CA HIS A 78 3.85 9.10 -9.57
C HIS A 78 2.83 8.56 -10.58
N ARG A 79 3.28 7.77 -11.57
CA ARG A 79 2.39 7.16 -12.55
C ARG A 79 1.34 6.25 -11.93
N ASN A 80 1.71 5.49 -10.89
CA ASN A 80 0.76 4.66 -10.16
C ASN A 80 -0.28 5.50 -9.40
N ALA A 81 0.12 6.64 -8.83
CA ALA A 81 -0.78 7.58 -8.20
C ALA A 81 -1.77 8.19 -9.19
N GLU A 82 -1.29 8.68 -10.32
CA GLU A 82 -2.12 9.20 -11.41
C GLU A 82 -3.10 8.14 -11.93
N THR A 83 -2.63 6.90 -12.07
CA THR A 83 -3.48 5.77 -12.48
C THR A 83 -4.61 5.56 -11.47
N TRP A 84 -4.31 5.54 -10.17
CA TRP A 84 -5.32 5.40 -9.13
C TRP A 84 -6.34 6.54 -9.14
N GLU A 85 -5.89 7.80 -9.23
CA GLU A 85 -6.76 8.97 -9.30
C GLU A 85 -7.68 8.92 -10.52
N ASN A 86 -7.17 8.44 -11.66
CA ASN A 86 -7.95 8.31 -12.88
C ASN A 86 -9.06 7.24 -12.77
N ILE A 87 -8.78 6.11 -12.13
CA ILE A 87 -9.76 5.02 -11.95
C ILE A 87 -10.81 5.39 -10.89
N LYS A 88 -10.42 6.11 -9.83
CA LYS A 88 -11.25 6.38 -8.65
C LYS A 88 -12.11 7.66 -8.74
N LYS A 89 -12.19 8.30 -9.92
CA LYS A 89 -12.96 9.55 -10.14
C LYS A 89 -14.37 9.47 -9.53
N GLY A 90 -14.66 10.33 -8.56
CA GLY A 90 -16.00 10.49 -7.98
C GLY A 90 -16.28 9.80 -6.65
N THR A 91 -15.27 9.27 -5.94
CA THR A 91 -15.44 8.65 -4.62
C THR A 91 -14.74 9.44 -3.50
N ASN A 92 -15.00 9.05 -2.24
CA ASN A 92 -14.50 9.71 -1.02
C ASN A 92 -13.00 10.04 -1.06
N SER A 93 -12.63 11.10 -0.34
CA SER A 93 -11.25 11.60 -0.21
C SER A 93 -10.30 10.53 0.36
N THR A 94 -9.60 9.81 -0.51
CA THR A 94 -8.44 8.99 -0.16
C THR A 94 -7.19 9.87 -0.14
N LYS A 95 -6.38 9.80 0.92
CA LYS A 95 -5.10 10.50 0.99
C LYS A 95 -4.03 9.68 0.27
N ILE A 96 -3.48 10.22 -0.81
CA ILE A 96 -2.37 9.62 -1.56
C ILE A 96 -1.05 10.23 -1.06
N THR A 97 -0.02 9.40 -0.89
CA THR A 97 1.33 9.85 -0.49
C THR A 97 2.37 9.04 -1.25
N ILE A 98 3.40 9.71 -1.74
CA ILE A 98 4.53 9.07 -2.42
C ILE A 98 5.74 9.11 -1.47
N LEU A 99 6.40 7.96 -1.28
CA LEU A 99 7.52 7.82 -0.34
C LEU A 99 8.67 7.03 -0.98
N GLU A 100 9.88 7.25 -0.49
CA GLU A 100 11.09 6.64 -1.08
C GLU A 100 11.45 5.29 -0.46
N SER A 101 10.69 4.82 0.54
CA SER A 101 10.90 3.49 1.12
C SER A 101 9.65 2.94 1.81
N VAL A 102 9.66 1.62 2.02
CA VAL A 102 8.63 0.93 2.80
C VAL A 102 8.64 1.38 4.26
N SER A 103 9.83 1.58 4.86
CA SER A 103 9.95 2.03 6.25
C SER A 103 9.25 3.37 6.52
N GLU A 104 9.34 4.32 5.60
CA GLU A 104 8.65 5.61 5.70
C GLU A 104 7.13 5.44 5.70
N ALA A 105 6.60 4.55 4.85
CA ALA A 105 5.16 4.26 4.82
C ALA A 105 4.69 3.65 6.13
N LEU A 106 5.42 2.67 6.67
CA LEU A 106 5.09 2.04 7.96
C LEU A 106 5.15 3.04 9.12
N ILE A 107 6.13 3.95 9.13
CA ILE A 107 6.21 5.03 10.13
C ILE A 107 5.02 5.98 9.99
N SER A 108 4.68 6.38 8.76
CA SER A 108 3.53 7.25 8.47
C SER A 108 2.23 6.63 8.99
N ILE A 109 1.97 5.36 8.68
CA ILE A 109 0.80 4.61 9.16
C ILE A 109 0.77 4.56 10.70
N LYS A 110 1.89 4.18 11.33
CA LYS A 110 1.98 4.11 12.80
C LYS A 110 1.72 5.46 13.47
N SER A 111 2.20 6.56 12.87
CA SER A 111 2.04 7.91 13.43
C SER A 111 0.62 8.45 13.31
N GLN A 112 -0.09 8.12 12.23
CA GLN A 112 -1.45 8.59 11.96
C GLN A 112 -2.50 7.84 12.76
N ASN A 113 -2.19 6.61 13.19
CA ASN A 113 -3.18 5.70 13.77
C ASN A 113 -3.03 5.51 15.29
N LYS A 114 -2.38 6.45 15.99
CA LYS A 114 -2.14 6.38 17.45
C LYS A 114 -3.41 6.18 18.30
N ASN A 115 -4.57 6.63 17.81
CA ASN A 115 -5.87 6.55 18.49
C ASN A 115 -6.86 5.60 17.80
N ILE A 116 -6.39 4.72 16.90
CA ILE A 116 -7.24 3.81 16.13
C ILE A 116 -7.11 2.40 16.70
N ASN A 117 -8.24 1.80 17.05
CA ASN A 117 -8.29 0.47 17.68
C ASN A 117 -7.80 -0.65 16.75
N ARG A 118 -7.89 -0.48 15.43
CA ARG A 118 -7.46 -1.47 14.43
C ARG A 118 -7.03 -0.81 13.13
N THR A 119 -5.80 -1.07 12.72
CA THR A 119 -5.27 -0.69 11.40
C THR A 119 -5.01 -1.94 10.59
N SER A 120 -5.50 -1.95 9.36
CA SER A 120 -5.21 -3.01 8.39
C SER A 120 -4.44 -2.43 7.22
N VAL A 121 -3.33 -3.08 6.85
CA VAL A 121 -2.44 -2.62 5.78
C VAL A 121 -2.36 -3.71 4.71
N LEU A 122 -2.74 -3.37 3.48
CA LEU A 122 -2.51 -4.23 2.32
C LEU A 122 -1.20 -3.81 1.65
N VAL A 123 -0.30 -4.77 1.41
CA VAL A 123 0.95 -4.56 0.70
C VAL A 123 0.94 -5.41 -0.57
N THR A 124 0.96 -4.79 -1.74
CA THR A 124 0.82 -5.52 -3.01
C THR A 124 1.38 -4.76 -4.23
N GLY A 125 1.37 -5.41 -5.40
CA GLY A 125 1.83 -4.86 -6.68
C GLY A 125 3.14 -5.46 -7.18
N SER A 126 4.02 -5.91 -6.29
CA SER A 126 5.26 -6.60 -6.67
C SER A 126 5.86 -7.45 -5.55
N LEU A 127 6.62 -8.48 -5.95
CA LEU A 127 7.35 -9.32 -5.01
C LEU A 127 8.45 -8.54 -4.28
N HIS A 128 9.13 -7.60 -4.95
CA HIS A 128 10.15 -6.75 -4.32
C HIS A 128 9.58 -5.94 -3.17
N LEU A 129 8.37 -5.38 -3.32
CA LEU A 129 7.72 -4.64 -2.25
C LEU A 129 7.37 -5.55 -1.06
N VAL A 130 6.80 -6.72 -1.35
CA VAL A 130 6.44 -7.70 -0.30
C VAL A 130 7.69 -8.16 0.44
N GLY A 131 8.77 -8.48 -0.28
CA GLY A 131 10.06 -8.84 0.31
C GLY A 131 10.68 -7.72 1.16
N ALA A 132 10.67 -6.48 0.66
CA ALA A 132 11.14 -5.31 1.42
C ALA A 132 10.32 -5.10 2.70
N THR A 133 9.01 -5.32 2.65
CA THR A 133 8.14 -5.22 3.82
C THR A 133 8.44 -6.31 4.83
N LEU A 134 8.49 -7.57 4.39
CA LEU A 134 8.82 -8.71 5.24
C LEU A 134 10.17 -8.54 5.93
N SER A 135 11.19 -8.05 5.21
CA SER A 135 12.51 -7.77 5.81
C SER A 135 12.49 -6.76 6.97
N ILE A 136 11.45 -5.92 7.06
CA ILE A 136 11.27 -4.96 8.17
C ILE A 136 10.46 -5.60 9.30
N ILE A 137 9.36 -6.29 8.98
CA ILE A 137 8.38 -6.75 9.98
C ILE A 137 8.70 -8.12 10.56
N ASP A 138 9.34 -8.98 9.77
CA ASP A 138 9.78 -10.32 10.16
C ASP A 138 11.06 -10.68 9.37
N PRO A 139 12.23 -10.17 9.78
CA PRO A 139 13.48 -10.35 9.05
C PRO A 139 13.96 -11.79 8.98
N ASN A 140 13.47 -12.67 9.88
CA ASN A 140 13.90 -14.07 9.95
C ASN A 140 12.89 -15.04 9.32
N LEU A 141 11.69 -14.57 8.94
CA LEU A 141 10.59 -15.40 8.44
C LEU A 141 10.35 -16.64 9.32
N SER A 142 10.55 -16.50 10.64
CA SER A 142 10.43 -17.63 11.55
C SER A 142 8.95 -17.94 11.72
N SER A 143 8.52 -19.06 11.15
CA SER A 143 7.16 -19.57 11.30
C SER A 143 6.83 -19.68 12.78
N THR A 144 5.91 -18.84 13.27
CA THR A 144 5.38 -18.92 14.64
C THR A 144 4.12 -19.76 14.68
#